data_AF-A0A5B6UWS4-F1
#
_entry.id   AF-A0A5B6UWS4-F1
#
_cell.length_a   1.000
_cell.length_b   1.000
_cell.length_c   1.000
_cell.angle_alpha   90.00
_cell.angle_beta   90.00
_cell.angle_gamma   90.00
#
_symmetry.space_group_name_H-M   'P 1'
#
loop_
_entity.id
_entity.type
_entity.pdbx_description
1 polymer ?
#
loop_
_entity_poly.entity_id
_entity_poly.type
_entity_poly.pdbx_seq_one_letter_code
_entity_poly.pdbx_strand_id
1 'polypeptide(L)'
;MFRSVARSAAGKHLLRRGYATKSVPDRKVAVLGAVGGIDQPLALLMKLNPLVSRLALYDIANTPSVAADVSHVNTRSEVAGYVGEDQLKQALEGCDVVIVPAGVPRKPGMTRDYLFNINAGIVKSLCAAIAKHCPNVRLGKNGVEEVMGLGPLSDYEQAGLESLKPELKASIEKGIKFANQN
;
A
#
# COMPACT_ATOMS: atom_id res chain seq x y z
N MET A 1 -72.67 9.07 -14.02
CA MET A 1 -71.65 8.28 -14.72
C MET A 1 -70.54 7.97 -13.72
N PHE A 2 -70.35 6.69 -13.44
CA PHE A 2 -69.54 6.15 -12.34
C PHE A 2 -68.03 6.25 -12.55
N ARG A 3 -67.32 6.29 -11.41
CA ARG A 3 -66.00 5.71 -11.05
C ARG A 3 -65.03 6.77 -10.54
N SER A 4 -64.18 6.54 -9.55
CA SER A 4 -64.05 5.57 -8.45
C SER A 4 -62.71 5.95 -7.82
N VAL A 5 -62.66 6.09 -6.50
CA VAL A 5 -61.43 6.29 -5.73
C VAL A 5 -60.47 5.14 -6.00
N ALA A 6 -59.20 5.44 -6.28
CA ALA A 6 -58.10 4.48 -6.11
C ALA A 6 -57.00 5.14 -5.26
N ARG A 7 -57.09 4.88 -3.95
CA ARG A 7 -55.94 4.97 -3.05
C ARG A 7 -55.00 3.83 -3.44
N SER A 8 -53.82 4.16 -3.98
CA SER A 8 -52.75 3.16 -4.06
C SER A 8 -52.03 3.12 -2.72
N ALA A 9 -52.02 1.94 -2.12
CA ALA A 9 -51.47 1.66 -0.81
C ALA A 9 -49.97 1.92 -0.78
N ALA A 10 -49.50 2.46 0.35
CA ALA A 10 -48.09 2.52 0.72
C ALA A 10 -47.42 1.17 0.43
N GLY A 11 -46.48 1.17 -0.52
CA GLY A 11 -45.57 0.06 -0.72
C GLY A 11 -44.85 -0.17 0.60
N LYS A 12 -45.14 -1.28 1.25
CA LYS A 12 -44.37 -1.76 2.40
C LYS A 12 -42.93 -1.87 1.90
N HIS A 13 -42.08 -0.94 2.30
CA HIS A 13 -40.64 -1.14 2.20
C HIS A 13 -40.34 -2.42 2.99
N LEU A 14 -40.17 -3.51 2.25
CA LEU A 14 -39.45 -4.67 2.72
C LEU A 14 -38.05 -4.16 3.07
N LEU A 15 -37.85 -3.76 4.33
CA LEU A 15 -36.54 -3.63 4.91
C LEU A 15 -35.97 -5.05 4.93
N ARG A 16 -35.36 -5.44 3.81
CA ARG A 16 -34.55 -6.64 3.70
C ARG A 16 -33.43 -6.44 4.70
N ARG A 17 -33.51 -7.15 5.83
CA ARG A 17 -32.44 -7.19 6.83
C ARG A 17 -31.22 -7.78 6.14
N GLY A 18 -30.32 -6.91 5.67
CA GLY A 18 -29.04 -7.31 5.13
C GLY A 18 -28.27 -7.98 6.27
N TYR A 19 -27.80 -9.20 6.05
CA TYR A 19 -26.75 -9.75 6.88
C TYR A 19 -25.55 -8.83 6.69
N ALA A 20 -25.29 -7.94 7.66
CA ALA A 20 -24.09 -7.14 7.65
C ALA A 20 -22.93 -8.09 7.93
N THR A 21 -22.18 -8.46 6.89
CA THR A 21 -20.83 -8.95 7.08
C THR A 21 -20.03 -7.85 7.77
N LYS A 22 -19.04 -8.21 8.59
CA LYS A 22 -18.12 -7.21 9.17
C LYS A 22 -17.59 -6.33 8.03
N SER A 23 -17.63 -5.01 8.21
CA SER A 23 -17.10 -4.08 7.20
C SER A 23 -15.65 -4.46 6.91
N VAL A 24 -15.33 -4.76 5.66
CA VAL A 24 -13.94 -5.02 5.30
C VAL A 24 -13.15 -3.73 5.54
N PRO A 25 -12.01 -3.77 6.24
CA PRO A 25 -11.25 -2.57 6.56
C PRO A 25 -10.97 -1.73 5.31
N ASP A 26 -11.02 -0.41 5.45
CA ASP A 26 -10.56 0.53 4.45
C ASP A 26 -9.04 0.63 4.61
N ARG A 27 -8.30 0.02 3.68
CA ARG A 27 -6.83 0.01 3.69
C ARG A 27 -6.28 0.61 2.41
N LYS A 28 -5.46 1.63 2.57
CA LYS A 28 -4.67 2.21 1.49
C LYS A 28 -3.29 1.55 1.46
N VAL A 29 -2.95 0.98 0.31
CA VAL A 29 -1.62 0.39 0.04
C VAL A 29 -0.91 1.25 -0.99
N ALA A 30 0.35 1.63 -0.72
CA ALA A 30 1.22 2.25 -1.71
C ALA A 30 2.28 1.25 -2.22
N VAL A 31 2.51 1.22 -3.54
CA VAL A 31 3.63 0.52 -4.17
C VAL A 31 4.58 1.56 -4.74
N LEU A 32 5.79 1.66 -4.19
CA LEU A 32 6.82 2.62 -4.60
C LEU A 32 7.81 1.93 -5.55
N GLY A 33 7.80 2.37 -6.81
CA GLY A 33 8.48 1.69 -7.92
C GLY A 33 7.51 0.81 -8.71
N ALA A 34 6.33 1.30 -9.09
CA ALA A 34 5.25 0.50 -9.66
C ALA A 34 5.41 0.12 -11.15
N VAL A 35 6.44 0.62 -11.84
CA VAL A 35 6.60 0.45 -13.29
C VAL A 35 7.57 -0.67 -13.66
N GLY A 36 8.39 -1.17 -12.74
CA GLY A 36 9.32 -2.26 -13.03
C GLY A 36 8.64 -3.62 -13.20
N GLY A 37 9.42 -4.60 -13.68
CA GLY A 37 8.89 -5.89 -14.13
C GLY A 37 8.29 -6.77 -13.01
N ILE A 38 8.75 -6.59 -11.76
CA ILE A 38 8.17 -7.27 -10.58
C ILE A 38 6.94 -6.51 -10.07
N ASP A 39 6.87 -5.23 -10.38
CA ASP A 39 6.04 -4.28 -9.66
C ASP A 39 4.65 -4.18 -10.29
N GLN A 40 4.58 -4.31 -11.60
CA GLN A 40 3.32 -4.42 -12.34
C GLN A 40 2.49 -5.66 -11.92
N PRO A 41 3.04 -6.90 -11.86
CA PRO A 41 2.26 -8.03 -11.35
C PRO A 41 1.94 -7.89 -9.86
N LEU A 42 2.83 -7.28 -9.05
CA LEU A 42 2.52 -6.96 -7.66
C LEU A 42 1.33 -5.99 -7.55
N ALA A 43 1.28 -4.94 -8.37
CA ALA A 43 0.17 -4.00 -8.42
C ALA A 43 -1.16 -4.70 -8.78
N LEU A 44 -1.14 -5.62 -9.76
CA LEU A 44 -2.30 -6.44 -10.10
C LEU A 44 -2.74 -7.33 -8.91
N LEU A 45 -1.81 -7.99 -8.23
CA LEU A 45 -2.13 -8.81 -7.06
C LEU A 45 -2.74 -7.97 -5.92
N MET A 46 -2.23 -6.75 -5.70
CA MET A 46 -2.80 -5.83 -4.70
C MET A 46 -4.19 -5.33 -5.12
N LYS A 47 -4.44 -5.09 -6.40
CA LYS A 47 -5.77 -4.75 -6.94
C LYS A 47 -6.78 -5.88 -6.78
N LEU A 48 -6.34 -7.13 -6.83
CA LEU A 48 -7.19 -8.31 -6.62
C LEU A 48 -7.43 -8.63 -5.14
N ASN A 49 -6.62 -8.09 -4.24
CA ASN A 49 -6.72 -8.36 -2.81
C ASN A 49 -7.98 -7.70 -2.22
N PRO A 50 -8.95 -8.46 -1.67
CA PRO A 50 -10.20 -7.91 -1.14
C PRO A 50 -10.00 -7.03 0.09
N LEU A 51 -8.84 -7.10 0.75
CA LEU A 51 -8.48 -6.27 1.91
C LEU A 51 -7.96 -4.88 1.51
N VAL A 52 -7.63 -4.67 0.24
CA VAL A 52 -7.17 -3.38 -0.28
C VAL A 52 -8.37 -2.63 -0.85
N SER A 53 -8.61 -1.43 -0.34
CA SER A 53 -9.67 -0.53 -0.83
C SER A 53 -9.11 0.57 -1.72
N ARG A 54 -7.87 1.00 -1.48
CA ARG A 54 -7.19 2.04 -2.25
C ARG A 54 -5.76 1.60 -2.54
N LEU A 55 -5.38 1.64 -3.82
CA LEU A 55 -4.05 1.30 -4.29
C LEU A 55 -3.40 2.54 -4.91
N ALA A 56 -2.36 3.04 -4.27
CA ALA A 56 -1.51 4.10 -4.79
C ALA A 56 -0.30 3.46 -5.48
N LEU A 57 -0.17 3.69 -6.78
CA LEU A 57 1.02 3.31 -7.54
C LEU A 57 1.89 4.55 -7.68
N TYR A 58 3.16 4.43 -7.35
CA TYR A 58 4.14 5.50 -7.47
C TYR A 58 5.36 5.04 -8.25
N ASP A 59 5.89 5.91 -9.11
CA ASP A 59 7.19 5.72 -9.76
C ASP A 59 7.74 7.08 -10.20
N ILE A 60 9.01 7.13 -10.57
CA ILE A 60 9.63 8.34 -11.12
C ILE A 60 9.14 8.66 -12.55
N ALA A 61 8.63 7.66 -13.27
CA ALA A 61 8.15 7.80 -14.65
C ALA A 61 7.02 6.83 -14.97
N ASN A 62 6.14 7.18 -15.92
CA ASN A 62 5.14 6.29 -16.53
C ASN A 62 4.14 5.59 -15.59
N THR A 63 3.96 6.04 -14.35
CA THR A 63 2.98 5.47 -13.43
C THR A 63 1.52 5.57 -13.88
N PRO A 64 1.06 6.68 -14.52
CA PRO A 64 -0.34 6.82 -14.89
C PRO A 64 -0.83 5.75 -15.88
N SER A 65 0.03 5.25 -16.78
CA SER A 65 -0.36 4.17 -17.70
C SER A 65 -0.58 2.85 -16.97
N VAL A 66 0.34 2.48 -16.06
CA VAL A 66 0.18 1.27 -15.24
C VAL A 66 -1.06 1.37 -14.35
N ALA A 67 -1.30 2.53 -13.75
CA ALA A 67 -2.50 2.75 -12.95
C ALA A 67 -3.79 2.63 -13.78
N ALA A 68 -3.81 3.16 -15.00
CA ALA A 68 -4.96 3.02 -15.90
C ALA A 68 -5.25 1.54 -16.20
N ASP A 69 -4.24 0.77 -16.58
CA ASP A 69 -4.38 -0.67 -16.86
C ASP A 69 -4.91 -1.45 -15.66
N VAL A 70 -4.33 -1.20 -14.46
CA VAL A 70 -4.74 -1.88 -13.23
C VAL A 70 -6.13 -1.42 -12.76
N SER A 71 -6.51 -0.16 -13.00
CA SER A 71 -7.81 0.39 -12.59
C SER A 71 -9.00 -0.28 -13.28
N HIS A 72 -8.82 -0.78 -14.51
CA HIS A 72 -9.87 -1.44 -15.28
C HIS A 72 -10.27 -2.81 -14.74
N VAL A 73 -9.46 -3.40 -13.85
CA VAL A 73 -9.80 -4.67 -13.21
C VAL A 73 -10.99 -4.46 -12.26
N ASN A 74 -12.04 -5.27 -12.44
CA ASN A 74 -13.36 -5.10 -11.82
C ASN A 74 -13.42 -5.54 -10.35
N THR A 75 -12.59 -4.92 -9.50
CA THR A 75 -12.60 -5.10 -8.05
C THR A 75 -12.90 -3.78 -7.34
N ARG A 76 -13.28 -3.86 -6.05
CA ARG A 76 -13.60 -2.68 -5.21
C ARG A 76 -12.45 -1.68 -5.03
N SER A 77 -11.20 -2.11 -5.23
CA SER A 77 -10.03 -1.30 -4.91
C SER A 77 -9.89 -0.15 -5.90
N GLU A 78 -9.89 1.09 -5.44
CA GLU A 78 -9.66 2.25 -6.29
C GLU A 78 -8.16 2.41 -6.55
N VAL A 79 -7.77 2.72 -7.79
CA VAL A 79 -6.36 2.81 -8.19
C VAL A 79 -6.03 4.23 -8.59
N ALA A 80 -4.94 4.78 -8.06
CA ALA A 80 -4.40 6.07 -8.45
C ALA A 80 -2.90 5.94 -8.77
N GLY A 81 -2.48 6.55 -9.88
CA GLY A 81 -1.07 6.61 -10.28
C GLY A 81 -0.47 7.97 -9.95
N TYR A 82 0.73 7.95 -9.39
CA TYR A 82 1.50 9.13 -8.98
C TYR A 82 2.89 9.08 -9.63
N VAL A 83 3.31 10.17 -10.23
CA VAL A 83 4.55 10.25 -11.00
C VAL A 83 5.43 11.40 -10.54
N GLY A 84 6.72 11.10 -10.39
CA GLY A 84 7.74 12.08 -10.03
C GLY A 84 7.71 12.48 -8.55
N GLU A 85 8.80 13.04 -8.07
CA GLU A 85 9.01 13.33 -6.65
C GLU A 85 7.94 14.24 -6.04
N ASP A 86 7.40 15.17 -6.83
CA ASP A 86 6.33 16.10 -6.42
C ASP A 86 5.01 15.42 -6.06
N GLN A 87 4.81 14.17 -6.51
CA GLN A 87 3.61 13.38 -6.25
C GLN A 87 3.80 12.27 -5.21
N LEU A 88 5.03 12.08 -4.70
CA LEU A 88 5.33 11.04 -3.71
C LEU A 88 4.56 11.24 -2.41
N LYS A 89 4.40 12.49 -1.97
CA LYS A 89 3.62 12.82 -0.77
C LYS A 89 2.17 12.32 -0.90
N GLN A 90 1.52 12.61 -2.01
CA GLN A 90 0.12 12.26 -2.29
C GLN A 90 -0.05 10.74 -2.38
N ALA A 91 0.94 10.04 -2.95
CA ALA A 91 0.97 8.58 -2.94
C ALA A 91 0.97 8.01 -1.51
N LEU A 92 1.76 8.60 -0.61
CA LEU A 92 1.99 8.12 0.75
C LEU A 92 0.93 8.54 1.77
N GLU A 93 0.25 9.66 1.57
CA GLU A 93 -0.68 10.22 2.56
C GLU A 93 -1.78 9.23 2.96
N GLY A 94 -1.86 8.90 4.25
CA GLY A 94 -2.87 7.98 4.79
C GLY A 94 -2.71 6.53 4.33
N CYS A 95 -1.51 6.10 3.94
CA CYS A 95 -1.21 4.69 3.68
C CYS A 95 -1.14 3.88 4.98
N ASP A 96 -1.72 2.68 4.95
CA ASP A 96 -1.58 1.69 6.03
C ASP A 96 -0.40 0.76 5.78
N VAL A 97 -0.12 0.48 4.49
CA VAL A 97 0.98 -0.37 4.05
C VAL A 97 1.71 0.31 2.90
N VAL A 98 3.03 0.35 2.98
CA VAL A 98 3.90 0.81 1.89
C VAL A 98 4.82 -0.33 1.49
N ILE A 99 4.77 -0.71 0.22
CA ILE A 99 5.62 -1.75 -0.38
C ILE A 99 6.66 -1.04 -1.25
N VAL A 100 7.94 -1.36 -1.04
CA VAL A 100 9.06 -0.70 -1.73
C VAL A 100 9.83 -1.72 -2.56
N PRO A 101 9.33 -2.09 -3.75
CA PRO A 101 10.12 -2.88 -4.68
C PRO A 101 11.08 -2.02 -5.53
N ALA A 102 10.99 -0.68 -5.46
CA ALA A 102 11.87 0.25 -6.17
C ALA A 102 13.35 -0.11 -6.02
N GLY A 103 14.01 -0.18 -7.17
CA GLY A 103 15.43 -0.45 -7.28
C GLY A 103 15.81 -0.67 -8.73
N VAL A 104 17.11 -0.69 -8.99
CA VAL A 104 17.63 -1.08 -10.30
C VAL A 104 17.90 -2.58 -10.32
N PRO A 105 17.51 -3.29 -11.39
CA PRO A 105 17.86 -4.69 -11.55
C PRO A 105 19.37 -4.83 -11.80
N ARG A 106 19.93 -5.99 -11.43
CA ARG A 106 21.33 -6.28 -11.72
C ARG A 106 21.55 -6.36 -13.23
N LYS A 107 22.52 -5.61 -13.75
CA LYS A 107 22.94 -5.67 -15.16
C LYS A 107 24.22 -6.50 -15.31
N PRO A 108 24.46 -7.13 -16.48
CA PRO A 108 25.75 -7.76 -16.79
C PRO A 108 26.92 -6.78 -16.58
N GLY A 109 28.02 -7.24 -15.99
CA GLY A 109 29.18 -6.40 -15.68
C GLY A 109 29.03 -5.52 -14.42
N MET A 110 27.85 -5.49 -13.78
CA MET A 110 27.65 -4.73 -12.55
C MET A 110 28.16 -5.49 -11.31
N THR A 111 29.06 -4.87 -10.56
CA THR A 111 29.53 -5.38 -9.26
C THR A 111 28.41 -5.34 -8.22
N ARG A 112 28.48 -6.23 -7.23
CA ARG A 112 27.51 -6.28 -6.12
C ARG A 112 27.47 -4.96 -5.34
N ASP A 113 28.62 -4.35 -5.09
CA ASP A 113 28.74 -3.16 -4.24
C ASP A 113 28.14 -1.93 -4.92
N TYR A 114 28.42 -1.76 -6.23
CA TYR A 114 27.79 -0.72 -7.03
C TYR A 114 26.26 -0.84 -7.06
N LEU A 115 25.73 -2.07 -7.25
CA LEU A 115 24.29 -2.32 -7.21
C LEU A 115 23.70 -1.98 -5.84
N PHE A 116 24.38 -2.40 -4.76
CA PHE A 116 23.96 -2.12 -3.40
C PHE A 116 23.90 -0.61 -3.14
N ASN A 117 24.94 0.14 -3.52
CA ASN A 117 25.01 1.59 -3.27
C ASN A 117 23.89 2.36 -3.99
N ILE A 118 23.56 1.99 -5.23
CA ILE A 118 22.42 2.60 -5.94
C ILE A 118 21.12 2.31 -5.18
N ASN A 119 20.84 1.05 -4.89
CA ASN A 119 19.58 0.67 -4.25
C ASN A 119 19.47 1.19 -2.82
N ALA A 120 20.59 1.27 -2.09
CA ALA A 120 20.64 1.90 -0.76
C ALA A 120 20.24 3.38 -0.82
N GLY A 121 20.71 4.12 -1.83
CA GLY A 121 20.30 5.51 -2.06
C GLY A 121 18.80 5.65 -2.33
N ILE A 122 18.25 4.80 -3.21
CA ILE A 122 16.82 4.77 -3.53
C ILE A 122 15.99 4.48 -2.29
N VAL A 123 16.30 3.38 -1.58
CA VAL A 123 15.58 2.97 -0.37
C VAL A 123 15.68 4.05 0.72
N LYS A 124 16.85 4.65 0.94
CA LYS A 124 17.03 5.74 1.90
C LYS A 124 16.10 6.92 1.60
N SER A 125 16.04 7.36 0.34
CA SER A 125 15.19 8.48 -0.08
C SER A 125 13.71 8.18 0.16
N LEU A 126 13.25 7.00 -0.26
CA LEU A 126 11.86 6.58 -0.09
C LEU A 126 11.49 6.40 1.39
N CYS A 127 12.36 5.79 2.20
CA CYS A 127 12.14 5.66 3.65
C CYS A 127 12.06 7.02 4.35
N ALA A 128 12.87 8.01 3.95
CA ALA A 128 12.77 9.36 4.48
C ALA A 128 11.43 10.02 4.11
N ALA A 129 10.95 9.83 2.88
CA ALA A 129 9.64 10.32 2.47
C ALA A 129 8.49 9.62 3.22
N ILE A 130 8.56 8.30 3.43
CA ILE A 130 7.58 7.53 4.23
C ILE A 130 7.52 8.08 5.64
N ALA A 131 8.68 8.27 6.30
CA ALA A 131 8.74 8.82 7.64
C ALA A 131 8.17 10.24 7.75
N LYS A 132 8.28 11.04 6.68
CA LYS A 132 7.78 12.42 6.63
C LYS A 132 6.28 12.52 6.31
N HIS A 133 5.77 11.69 5.41
CA HIS A 133 4.44 11.85 4.81
C HIS A 133 3.43 10.80 5.24
N CYS A 134 3.90 9.67 5.77
CA CYS A 134 3.08 8.58 6.27
C CYS A 134 3.58 8.06 7.63
N PRO A 135 3.82 8.94 8.64
CA PRO A 135 4.28 8.47 9.93
C PRO A 135 3.14 7.79 10.69
N ASN A 136 3.33 6.52 11.05
CA ASN A 136 2.40 5.82 11.94
C ASN A 136 2.76 6.05 13.41
N VAL A 137 2.78 7.32 13.83
CA VAL A 137 3.16 7.73 15.18
C VAL A 137 2.25 8.84 15.68
N ARG A 138 2.06 8.90 16.99
CA ARG A 138 1.42 10.02 17.67
C ARG A 138 2.50 11.01 18.12
N LEU A 139 2.40 12.24 17.62
CA LEU A 139 3.24 13.34 18.07
C LEU A 139 2.61 14.01 19.30
N GLY A 140 3.45 14.43 20.24
CA GLY A 140 3.06 15.34 21.30
C GLY A 140 4.16 16.35 21.62
N LYS A 141 4.06 17.00 22.78
CA LYS A 141 4.81 18.24 23.06
C LYS A 141 6.34 18.09 23.04
N ASN A 142 6.83 16.86 23.20
CA ASN A 142 8.26 16.54 23.24
C ASN A 142 8.72 15.69 22.02
N GLY A 143 7.91 15.60 20.96
CA GLY A 143 8.21 14.79 19.77
C GLY A 143 7.33 13.54 19.67
N VAL A 144 7.90 12.40 19.27
CA VAL A 144 7.14 11.13 19.16
C VAL A 144 6.80 10.61 20.56
N GLU A 145 5.51 10.59 20.90
CA GLU A 145 5.02 10.06 22.18
C GLU A 145 4.64 8.58 22.07
N GLU A 146 4.23 8.13 20.89
CA GLU A 146 3.79 6.75 20.68
C GLU A 146 4.02 6.34 19.22
N VAL A 147 4.56 5.13 19.01
CA VAL A 147 4.56 4.49 17.70
C VAL A 147 3.30 3.66 17.61
N MET A 148 2.39 4.06 16.72
CA MET A 148 1.15 3.31 16.53
C MET A 148 1.53 1.97 15.89
N GLY A 149 1.12 0.87 16.54
CA GLY A 149 1.42 -0.47 16.07
C GLY A 149 0.62 -0.84 14.82
N LEU A 150 0.60 -2.13 14.49
CA LEU A 150 -0.15 -2.67 13.35
C LEU A 150 -1.66 -2.83 13.63
N GLY A 151 -2.13 -2.36 14.80
CA GLY A 151 -3.49 -2.60 15.27
C GLY A 151 -3.74 -4.05 15.66
N PRO A 152 -5.01 -4.46 15.80
CA PRO A 152 -5.36 -5.84 16.10
C PRO A 152 -5.05 -6.75 14.91
N LEU A 153 -4.30 -7.83 15.16
CA LEU A 153 -3.95 -8.84 14.17
C LEU A 153 -4.80 -10.09 14.38
N SER A 154 -5.15 -10.76 13.29
CA SER A 154 -5.66 -12.13 13.33
C SER A 154 -4.56 -13.12 13.71
N ASP A 155 -4.92 -14.32 14.16
CA ASP A 155 -3.97 -15.38 14.51
C ASP A 155 -3.02 -15.70 13.34
N TYR A 156 -3.55 -15.66 12.10
CA TYR A 156 -2.76 -15.86 10.88
C TYR A 156 -1.74 -14.74 10.67
N GLU A 157 -2.16 -13.47 10.76
CA GLU A 157 -1.27 -12.32 10.61
C GLU A 157 -0.22 -12.26 11.71
N GLN A 158 -0.60 -12.64 12.94
CA GLN A 158 0.33 -12.67 14.07
C GLN A 158 1.37 -13.78 13.93
N ALA A 159 0.97 -14.99 13.52
CA ALA A 159 1.90 -16.07 13.22
C ALA A 159 2.88 -15.68 12.09
N GLY A 160 2.36 -15.04 11.04
CA GLY A 160 3.18 -14.50 9.96
C GLY A 160 4.19 -13.46 10.48
N LEU A 161 3.75 -12.50 11.29
CA LEU A 161 4.62 -11.49 11.88
C LEU A 161 5.72 -12.11 12.75
N GLU A 162 5.39 -13.08 13.61
CA GLU A 162 6.38 -13.76 14.44
C GLU A 162 7.41 -14.55 13.62
N SER A 163 6.98 -15.16 12.50
CA SER A 163 7.91 -15.83 11.59
C SER A 163 8.83 -14.86 10.83
N LEU A 164 8.34 -13.67 10.46
CA LEU A 164 9.09 -12.69 9.67
C LEU A 164 10.07 -11.84 10.49
N LYS A 165 9.76 -11.59 11.78
CA LYS A 165 10.62 -10.82 12.69
C LYS A 165 12.09 -11.29 12.72
N PRO A 166 12.41 -12.59 12.91
CA PRO A 166 13.81 -13.04 12.94
C PRO A 166 14.49 -12.88 11.58
N GLU A 167 13.79 -13.14 10.48
CA GLU A 167 14.35 -12.99 9.12
C GLU A 167 14.68 -11.53 8.81
N LEU A 168 13.77 -10.61 9.17
CA LEU A 168 13.98 -9.18 8.99
C LEU A 168 15.16 -8.70 9.82
N LYS A 169 15.24 -9.10 11.09
CA LYS A 169 16.36 -8.74 11.97
C LYS A 169 17.70 -9.23 11.41
N ALA A 170 17.76 -10.49 10.97
CA ALA A 170 18.96 -11.04 10.34
C ALA A 170 19.34 -10.29 9.04
N SER A 171 18.35 -9.87 8.25
CA SER A 171 18.58 -9.10 7.03
C SER A 171 19.12 -7.70 7.31
N ILE A 172 18.59 -7.03 8.34
CA ILE A 172 19.09 -5.73 8.81
C ILE A 172 20.53 -5.86 9.29
N GLU A 173 20.85 -6.86 10.12
CA GLU A 173 22.21 -7.08 10.62
C GLU A 173 23.20 -7.36 9.48
N LYS A 174 22.81 -8.14 8.47
CA LYS A 174 23.63 -8.35 7.26
C LYS A 174 23.86 -7.04 6.50
N GLY A 175 22.82 -6.22 6.34
CA GLY A 175 22.91 -4.91 5.70
C GLY A 175 23.85 -3.95 6.44
N ILE A 176 23.76 -3.89 7.78
CA ILE A 176 24.64 -3.07 8.62
C ILE A 176 26.09 -3.55 8.51
N LYS A 177 26.33 -4.86 8.61
CA LYS A 177 27.68 -5.42 8.46
C LYS A 177 28.28 -5.10 7.10
N PHE A 178 27.49 -5.25 6.03
CA PHE A 178 27.92 -4.90 4.68
C PHE A 178 28.28 -3.41 4.55
N ALA A 179 27.46 -2.52 5.11
CA ALA A 179 27.68 -1.07 5.09
C ALA A 179 28.89 -0.61 5.93
N ASN A 180 29.27 -1.37 6.97
CA ASN A 180 30.44 -1.05 7.79
C ASN A 180 31.76 -1.61 7.22
N GLN A 181 31.69 -2.50 6.22
CA GLN A 181 32.83 -3.19 5.63
C GLN A 181 33.26 -2.62 4.27
N ASN A 182 32.49 -1.67 3.72
CA ASN A 182 32.70 -1.00 2.44
C ASN A 182 32.53 0.51 2.59
#